data_AF-A0AAN8UVD6-F1
#
_entry.id   AF-A0AAN8UVD6-F1
#
_cell.length_a   1.000
_cell.length_b   1.000
_cell.length_c   1.000
_cell.angle_alpha   90.00
_cell.angle_beta   90.00
_cell.angle_gamma   90.00
#
_symmetry.space_group_name_H-M   'P 1'
#
loop_
_entity.id
_entity.type
_entity.pdbx_description
1 polymer ?
#
loop_
_entity_poly.entity_id
_entity_poly.type
_entity_poly.pdbx_seq_one_letter_code
_entity_poly.pdbx_strand_id
1 'polypeptide(L)'
;MFLWRRQTQDHQDDDMHRDAKVRELKDALGPLSGRSLQFCTDACLRRYLVARNWNHEIAHEGETGKASRAGFRDRLGRTVLIMRPGMQNTTVGEENIRHLVYLLENAILNLSEGQEQMSWLIDFTGWTISTNISIKTSRDIVHILQNHYPERLALAFLYNPPRIFEAFWKVVKYFLDPKTFEKVKFVYPNKKESAELMSSYFDVENLPSEFGGKATLKYDHEEFSRMMLQEEVKTASYWGFEYKPCHLNNGYSGPEKVPEPIALAPPAS
;
A
#
# COMPACT_ATOMS: atom_id res chain seq x y z
N MET A 1 -24.62 30.47 22.69
CA MET A 1 -23.41 31.16 22.17
C MET A 1 -22.10 30.47 22.57
N PHE A 2 -21.93 30.01 23.82
CA PHE A 2 -20.70 29.35 24.28
C PHE A 2 -20.42 27.95 23.67
N LEU A 3 -21.45 27.12 23.45
CA LEU A 3 -21.31 25.78 22.85
C LEU A 3 -20.87 25.85 21.38
N TRP A 4 -21.43 26.79 20.61
CA TRP A 4 -21.07 27.01 19.20
C TRP A 4 -19.63 27.51 19.08
N ARG A 5 -19.22 28.44 19.97
CA ARG A 5 -17.85 28.96 20.03
C ARG A 5 -16.83 27.86 20.34
N ARG A 6 -17.17 26.95 21.26
CA ARG A 6 -16.33 25.80 21.64
C ARG A 6 -16.21 24.78 20.50
N GLN A 7 -17.28 24.48 19.77
CA GLN A 7 -17.22 23.63 18.57
C GLN A 7 -16.37 24.24 17.46
N THR A 8 -16.50 25.54 17.18
CA THR A 8 -15.62 26.21 16.20
C THR A 8 -14.16 26.23 16.63
N GLN A 9 -13.90 26.26 17.94
CA GLN A 9 -12.55 26.30 18.49
C GLN A 9 -11.89 24.90 18.47
N ASP A 10 -12.64 23.86 18.84
CA ASP A 10 -12.19 22.47 18.72
C ASP A 10 -11.94 22.08 17.25
N HIS A 11 -12.76 22.54 16.31
CA HIS A 11 -12.54 22.33 14.87
C HIS A 11 -11.32 23.10 14.34
N GLN A 12 -11.09 24.33 14.81
CA GLN A 12 -9.92 25.12 14.43
C GLN A 12 -8.61 24.52 14.97
N ASP A 13 -8.63 24.00 16.19
CA ASP A 13 -7.47 23.36 16.82
C ASP A 13 -7.10 22.03 16.13
N ASP A 14 -8.11 21.23 15.72
CA ASP A 14 -7.92 20.01 14.95
C ASP A 14 -7.34 20.30 13.55
N ASP A 15 -7.87 21.29 12.82
CA ASP A 15 -7.32 21.68 11.52
C ASP A 15 -5.90 22.26 11.63
N MET A 16 -5.60 23.05 12.67
CA MET A 16 -4.26 23.56 12.91
C MET A 16 -3.24 22.44 13.21
N HIS A 17 -3.66 21.42 13.95
CA HIS A 17 -2.84 20.23 14.23
C HIS A 17 -2.53 19.43 12.95
N ARG A 18 -3.54 19.27 12.11
CA ARG A 18 -3.44 18.62 10.80
C ARG A 18 -2.49 19.34 9.86
N ASP A 19 -2.57 20.66 9.81
CA ASP A 19 -1.68 21.51 9.03
C ASP A 19 -0.21 21.38 9.47
N ALA A 20 0.01 21.23 10.79
CA ALA A 20 1.35 21.04 11.32
C ALA A 20 1.97 19.70 10.87
N LYS A 21 1.17 18.62 10.85
CA LYS A 21 1.62 17.31 10.36
C LYS A 21 1.95 17.31 8.87
N VAL A 22 1.23 18.07 8.07
CA VAL A 22 1.53 18.25 6.64
C VAL A 22 2.86 18.98 6.45
N ARG A 23 3.13 20.02 7.25
CA ARG A 23 4.41 20.75 7.23
C ARG A 23 5.57 19.88 7.67
N GLU A 24 5.41 19.13 8.76
CA GLU A 24 6.41 18.17 9.24
C GLU A 24 6.77 17.15 8.15
N LEU A 25 5.77 16.60 7.46
CA LEU A 25 5.98 15.67 6.35
C LEU A 25 6.66 16.35 5.15
N LYS A 26 6.32 17.61 4.82
CA LYS A 26 7.00 18.38 3.78
C LYS A 26 8.47 18.63 4.10
N ASP A 27 8.77 18.99 5.34
CA ASP A 27 10.13 19.25 5.79
C ASP A 27 10.98 17.97 5.74
N ALA A 28 10.39 16.82 6.11
CA ALA A 28 11.04 15.51 6.00
C ALA A 28 11.31 15.09 4.54
N LEU A 29 10.43 15.46 3.60
CA LEU A 29 10.62 15.19 2.16
C LEU A 29 11.71 16.06 1.53
N GLY A 30 12.12 17.15 2.18
CA GLY A 30 13.13 18.08 1.67
C GLY A 30 12.67 18.88 0.44
N PRO A 31 13.61 19.58 -0.25
CA PRO A 31 13.29 20.43 -1.40
C PRO A 31 12.70 19.63 -2.57
N LEU A 32 11.41 19.85 -2.85
CA LEU A 32 10.72 19.22 -3.96
C LEU A 32 11.16 19.83 -5.30
N SER A 33 11.36 18.99 -6.33
CA SER A 33 11.78 19.43 -7.65
C SER A 33 11.16 18.60 -8.77
N GLY A 34 11.05 19.17 -9.97
CA GLY A 34 10.47 18.49 -11.13
C GLY A 34 9.05 18.00 -10.86
N ARG A 35 8.82 16.70 -11.03
CA ARG A 35 7.49 16.09 -10.86
C ARG A 35 7.04 16.03 -9.40
N SER A 36 7.94 15.93 -8.42
CA SER A 36 7.53 15.88 -7.00
C SER A 36 6.90 17.19 -6.54
N LEU A 37 7.32 18.33 -7.09
CA LEU A 37 6.66 19.62 -6.87
C LEU A 37 5.21 19.65 -7.42
N GLN A 38 4.95 18.91 -8.50
CA GLN A 38 3.63 18.86 -9.14
C GLN A 38 2.64 17.95 -8.38
N PHE A 39 3.14 16.88 -7.77
CA PHE A 39 2.28 15.83 -7.18
C PHE A 39 2.22 15.87 -5.65
N CYS A 40 3.27 16.30 -4.95
CA CYS A 40 3.31 16.39 -3.48
C CYS A 40 2.63 17.68 -2.95
N THR A 41 1.39 17.93 -3.38
CA THR A 41 0.58 19.06 -2.91
C THR A 41 0.13 18.85 -1.45
N ASP A 42 -0.24 19.93 -0.74
CA ASP A 42 -0.79 19.81 0.62
C ASP A 42 -2.02 18.90 0.68
N ALA A 43 -2.86 18.92 -0.34
CA ALA A 43 -4.01 18.02 -0.44
C ALA A 43 -3.57 16.55 -0.56
N CYS A 44 -2.51 16.25 -1.31
CA CYS A 44 -1.94 14.91 -1.42
C CYS A 44 -1.36 14.46 -0.07
N LEU A 45 -0.56 15.30 0.56
CA LEU A 45 0.07 15.00 1.86
C LEU A 45 -0.95 14.89 2.99
N ARG A 46 -2.06 15.63 2.94
CA ARG A 46 -3.19 15.43 3.86
C ARG A 46 -3.86 14.08 3.65
N ARG A 47 -4.11 13.67 2.41
CA ARG A 47 -4.71 12.36 2.12
C ARG A 47 -3.80 11.22 2.58
N TYR A 48 -2.50 11.36 2.33
CA TYR A 48 -1.45 10.49 2.87
C TYR A 48 -1.53 10.38 4.41
N LEU A 49 -1.57 11.52 5.11
CA LEU A 49 -1.66 11.56 6.57
C LEU A 49 -3.00 11.01 7.08
N VAL A 50 -4.13 11.31 6.43
CA VAL A 50 -5.45 10.79 6.78
C VAL A 50 -5.50 9.26 6.68
N ALA A 51 -4.98 8.69 5.59
CA ALA A 51 -4.87 7.23 5.43
C ALA A 51 -4.02 6.57 6.53
N ARG A 52 -3.23 7.37 7.24
CA ARG A 52 -2.26 6.99 8.26
C ARG A 52 -2.62 7.49 9.65
N ASN A 53 -3.86 7.95 9.84
CA ASN A 53 -4.35 8.55 11.07
C ASN A 53 -3.43 9.66 11.62
N TRP A 54 -2.97 10.52 10.71
CA TRP A 54 -2.07 11.65 10.95
C TRP A 54 -0.67 11.28 11.46
N ASN A 55 -0.25 10.02 11.27
CA ASN A 55 1.08 9.56 11.62
C ASN A 55 1.99 9.40 10.38
N HIS A 56 3.11 10.13 10.36
CA HIS A 56 4.08 10.08 9.26
C HIS A 56 5.09 8.92 9.38
N GLU A 57 5.12 8.22 10.52
CA GLU A 57 6.09 7.15 10.83
C GLU A 57 6.03 5.96 9.85
N ILE A 58 4.88 5.69 9.22
CA ILE A 58 4.70 4.56 8.29
C ILE A 58 5.55 4.73 7.00
N ALA A 59 6.01 5.95 6.68
CA ALA A 59 6.90 6.18 5.54
C ALA A 59 8.18 5.33 5.65
N HIS A 60 8.74 5.32 6.87
CA HIS A 60 9.95 4.59 7.22
C HIS A 60 9.80 3.07 7.10
N GLU A 61 8.58 2.56 7.24
CA GLU A 61 8.31 1.14 7.01
C GLU A 61 8.41 0.71 5.54
N GLY A 62 8.12 1.64 4.62
CA GLY A 62 8.32 1.43 3.19
C GLY A 62 9.76 1.64 2.72
N GLU A 63 10.60 2.34 3.49
CA GLU A 63 11.92 2.81 3.04
C GLU A 63 12.84 1.68 2.56
N THR A 64 12.86 0.54 3.27
CA THR A 64 13.72 -0.59 2.89
C THR A 64 13.19 -1.46 1.76
N GLY A 65 11.96 -1.24 1.28
CA GLY A 65 11.39 -2.09 0.24
C GLY A 65 11.06 -3.51 0.72
N LYS A 66 10.89 -3.69 2.04
CA LYS A 66 10.51 -4.98 2.66
C LYS A 66 9.14 -5.48 2.23
N ALA A 67 8.25 -4.60 1.80
CA ALA A 67 6.97 -4.94 1.22
C ALA A 67 6.57 -3.83 0.25
N SER A 68 6.16 -4.22 -0.96
CA SER A 68 5.77 -3.28 -2.02
C SER A 68 4.81 -3.93 -3.00
N ARG A 69 4.04 -3.11 -3.73
CA ARG A 69 3.34 -3.57 -4.93
C ARG A 69 4.33 -3.60 -6.09
N ALA A 70 4.31 -4.65 -6.89
CA ALA A 70 5.13 -4.71 -8.09
C ALA A 70 4.58 -3.77 -9.18
N GLY A 71 5.49 -3.21 -9.97
CA GLY A 71 5.14 -2.49 -11.21
C GLY A 71 4.65 -3.41 -12.34
N PHE A 72 4.83 -4.73 -12.20
CA PHE A 72 4.37 -5.75 -13.15
C PHE A 72 3.17 -6.54 -12.62
N ARG A 73 2.55 -7.32 -13.50
CA ARG A 73 1.43 -8.22 -13.20
C ARG A 73 1.80 -9.66 -13.49
N ASP A 74 1.05 -10.59 -12.92
CA ASP A 74 1.12 -11.97 -13.39
C ASP A 74 0.39 -12.13 -14.73
N ARG A 75 0.53 -13.29 -15.37
CA ARG A 75 -0.05 -13.58 -16.69
C ARG A 75 -1.58 -13.53 -16.73
N LEU A 76 -2.24 -13.59 -15.58
CA LEU A 76 -3.69 -13.45 -15.48
C LEU A 76 -4.12 -12.00 -15.18
N GLY A 77 -3.18 -11.04 -15.20
CA GLY A 77 -3.45 -9.63 -14.98
C GLY A 77 -3.63 -9.26 -13.51
N ARG A 78 -3.32 -10.17 -12.57
CA ARG A 78 -3.45 -9.92 -11.14
C ARG A 78 -2.31 -9.04 -10.66
N THR A 79 -2.61 -8.18 -9.71
CA THR A 79 -1.61 -7.39 -8.99
C THR A 79 -0.67 -8.33 -8.24
N VAL A 80 0.62 -7.99 -8.19
CA VAL A 80 1.65 -8.76 -7.45
C VAL A 80 2.12 -7.95 -6.27
N LEU A 81 2.11 -8.55 -5.08
CA LEU A 81 2.76 -8.01 -3.89
C LEU A 81 4.11 -8.70 -3.70
N ILE A 82 5.17 -7.91 -3.54
CA ILE A 82 6.52 -8.39 -3.24
C ILE A 82 6.80 -8.15 -1.76
N MET A 83 7.19 -9.19 -1.04
CA MET A 83 7.60 -9.11 0.36
C MET A 83 9.01 -9.67 0.50
N ARG A 84 9.88 -8.97 1.22
CA ARG A 84 11.27 -9.37 1.48
C ARG A 84 11.51 -9.38 2.99
N PRO A 85 11.12 -10.46 3.69
CA PRO A 85 11.30 -10.56 5.15
C PRO A 85 12.76 -10.39 5.61
N GLY A 86 13.76 -10.70 4.77
CA GLY A 86 15.17 -10.45 5.08
C GLY A 86 15.57 -8.96 5.15
N MET A 87 14.71 -8.04 4.69
CA MET A 87 14.93 -6.59 4.73
C MET A 87 14.14 -5.90 5.85
N GLN A 88 13.71 -6.66 6.85
CA GLN A 88 12.97 -6.13 7.98
C GLN A 88 13.81 -5.11 8.77
N ASN A 89 13.30 -3.90 8.91
CA ASN A 89 13.98 -2.75 9.52
C ASN A 89 13.39 -2.32 10.86
N THR A 90 12.16 -2.73 11.17
CA THR A 90 11.46 -2.34 12.40
C THR A 90 10.97 -3.55 13.19
N THR A 91 10.84 -3.35 14.50
CA THR A 91 10.34 -4.35 15.45
C THR A 91 8.90 -4.04 15.92
N VAL A 92 8.35 -2.89 15.53
CA VAL A 92 7.02 -2.43 15.95
C VAL A 92 5.95 -3.14 15.14
N GLY A 93 5.19 -4.03 15.79
CA GLY A 93 4.21 -4.88 15.11
C GLY A 93 3.06 -4.12 14.46
N GLU A 94 2.58 -3.05 15.09
CA GLU A 94 1.41 -2.29 14.62
C GLU A 94 1.68 -1.57 13.29
N GLU A 95 2.86 -1.00 13.14
CA GLU A 95 3.28 -0.30 11.93
C GLU A 95 3.45 -1.26 10.76
N ASN A 96 4.04 -2.43 11.01
CA ASN A 96 4.12 -3.53 10.02
C ASN A 96 2.73 -3.97 9.56
N ILE A 97 1.76 -4.10 10.47
CA ILE A 97 0.37 -4.46 10.14
C ILE A 97 -0.27 -3.36 9.29
N ARG A 98 -0.12 -2.10 9.68
CA ARG A 98 -0.71 -0.96 8.97
C ARG A 98 -0.14 -0.82 7.56
N HIS A 99 1.18 -0.99 7.40
CA HIS A 99 1.83 -0.99 6.09
C HIS A 99 1.32 -2.14 5.20
N LEU A 100 1.16 -3.35 5.77
CA LEU A 100 0.58 -4.47 5.04
C LEU A 100 -0.85 -4.18 4.59
N VAL A 101 -1.70 -3.69 5.49
CA VAL A 101 -3.09 -3.31 5.17
C VAL A 101 -3.13 -2.26 4.06
N TYR A 102 -2.29 -1.24 4.14
CA TYR A 102 -2.16 -0.24 3.08
C TYR A 102 -1.83 -0.90 1.72
N LEU A 103 -0.86 -1.82 1.68
CA LEU A 103 -0.47 -2.51 0.44
C LEU A 103 -1.59 -3.40 -0.11
N LEU A 104 -2.36 -4.05 0.77
CA LEU A 104 -3.51 -4.87 0.37
C LEU A 104 -4.59 -4.02 -0.29
N GLU A 105 -4.98 -2.91 0.33
CA GLU A 105 -5.99 -2.00 -0.22
C GLU A 105 -5.54 -1.42 -1.57
N ASN A 106 -4.27 -1.00 -1.67
CA ASN A 106 -3.71 -0.53 -2.94
C ASN A 106 -3.65 -1.61 -4.01
N ALA A 107 -3.35 -2.85 -3.62
CA ALA A 107 -3.35 -3.97 -4.55
C ALA A 107 -4.76 -4.24 -5.10
N ILE A 108 -5.78 -4.18 -4.25
CA ILE A 108 -7.19 -4.35 -4.60
C ILE A 108 -7.65 -3.26 -5.57
N LEU A 109 -7.36 -1.99 -5.29
CA LEU A 109 -7.70 -0.85 -6.16
C LEU A 109 -6.98 -0.87 -7.53
N ASN A 110 -5.96 -1.72 -7.67
CA ASN A 110 -5.20 -1.90 -8.90
C ASN A 110 -5.43 -3.26 -9.56
N LEU A 111 -6.38 -4.07 -9.09
CA LEU A 111 -6.80 -5.27 -9.81
C LEU A 111 -7.39 -4.90 -11.17
N SER A 112 -7.18 -5.79 -12.15
CA SER A 112 -7.83 -5.68 -13.46
C SER A 112 -9.32 -6.01 -13.33
N GLU A 113 -10.12 -5.57 -14.29
CA GLU A 113 -11.57 -5.84 -14.29
C GLU A 113 -11.83 -7.35 -14.22
N GLY A 114 -12.73 -7.74 -13.30
CA GLY A 114 -13.06 -9.14 -13.04
C GLY A 114 -12.04 -9.93 -12.20
N GLN A 115 -10.90 -9.33 -11.79
CA GLN A 115 -9.99 -9.94 -10.84
C GLN A 115 -10.32 -9.50 -9.41
N GLU A 116 -10.38 -10.47 -8.50
CA GLU A 116 -10.61 -10.22 -7.07
C GLU A 116 -9.43 -10.65 -6.18
N GLN A 117 -8.43 -11.30 -6.79
CA GLN A 117 -7.30 -11.93 -6.11
C GLN A 117 -5.96 -11.37 -6.57
N MET A 118 -4.97 -11.42 -5.70
CA MET A 118 -3.60 -10.96 -5.94
C MET A 118 -2.59 -12.10 -5.75
N SER A 119 -1.47 -12.01 -6.46
CA SER A 119 -0.34 -12.94 -6.33
C SER A 119 0.70 -12.37 -5.36
N TRP A 120 1.29 -13.21 -4.52
CA TRP A 120 2.31 -12.82 -3.56
C TRP A 120 3.64 -13.44 -3.95
N LEU A 121 4.71 -12.65 -3.94
CA LEU A 121 6.08 -13.08 -4.18
C LEU A 121 6.90 -12.74 -2.94
N ILE A 122 7.22 -13.77 -2.16
CA ILE A 122 7.87 -13.62 -0.85
C ILE A 122 9.32 -14.10 -0.99
N ASP A 123 10.26 -13.16 -0.99
CA ASP A 123 11.69 -13.40 -1.08
C ASP A 123 12.33 -13.59 0.29
N PHE A 124 12.71 -14.83 0.60
CA PHE A 124 13.40 -15.20 1.83
C PHE A 124 14.93 -15.08 1.72
N THR A 125 15.46 -14.50 0.65
CA THR A 125 16.90 -14.22 0.55
C THR A 125 17.33 -13.30 1.68
N GLY A 126 18.38 -13.69 2.40
CA GLY A 126 18.86 -12.97 3.59
C GLY A 126 18.00 -13.14 4.84
N TRP A 127 16.92 -13.92 4.78
CA TRP A 127 16.07 -14.17 5.95
C TRP A 127 16.81 -14.98 7.02
N THR A 128 16.67 -14.55 8.27
CA THR A 128 17.18 -15.22 9.47
C THR A 128 16.11 -15.23 10.56
N ILE A 129 16.26 -16.10 11.56
CA ILE A 129 15.36 -16.12 12.72
C ILE A 129 15.34 -14.77 13.46
N SER A 130 16.46 -14.05 13.45
CA SER A 130 16.61 -12.74 14.10
C SER A 130 15.99 -11.57 13.32
N THR A 131 15.68 -11.73 12.03
CA THR A 131 15.06 -10.71 11.17
C THR A 131 13.54 -10.90 11.02
N ASN A 132 12.94 -11.74 11.86
CA ASN A 132 11.51 -12.04 11.80
C ASN A 132 10.65 -11.02 12.58
N ILE A 133 9.40 -10.84 12.15
CA ILE A 133 8.36 -10.24 12.97
C ILE A 133 8.08 -11.11 14.20
N SER A 134 7.60 -10.48 15.28
CA SER A 134 7.22 -11.23 16.48
C SER A 134 6.10 -12.23 16.19
N ILE A 135 6.05 -13.35 16.91
CA ILE A 135 4.98 -14.36 16.79
C ILE A 135 3.60 -13.73 17.02
N LYS A 136 3.52 -12.73 17.90
CA LYS A 136 2.29 -11.96 18.12
C LYS A 136 1.87 -11.24 16.84
N THR A 137 2.78 -10.47 16.24
CA THR A 137 2.53 -9.77 14.97
C THR A 137 2.13 -10.74 13.85
N SER A 138 2.80 -11.90 13.74
CA SER A 138 2.42 -12.92 12.76
C SER A 138 0.99 -13.42 12.97
N ARG A 139 0.58 -13.64 14.22
CA ARG A 139 -0.79 -14.06 14.55
C ARG A 139 -1.80 -12.98 14.19
N ASP A 140 -1.51 -11.73 14.50
CA ASP A 140 -2.37 -10.59 14.20
C ASP A 140 -2.55 -10.42 12.68
N ILE A 141 -1.46 -10.56 11.90
CA ILE A 141 -1.52 -10.56 10.43
C ILE A 141 -2.38 -11.71 9.90
N VAL A 142 -2.18 -12.93 10.40
CA VAL A 142 -3.00 -14.09 9.98
C VAL A 142 -4.47 -13.86 10.30
N HIS A 143 -4.77 -13.33 11.50
CA HIS A 143 -6.13 -13.00 11.90
C HIS A 143 -6.76 -11.96 10.95
N ILE A 144 -6.02 -10.92 10.58
CA ILE A 144 -6.48 -9.89 9.64
C ILE A 144 -6.77 -10.50 8.26
N LEU A 145 -5.84 -11.29 7.72
CA LEU A 145 -6.00 -11.90 6.40
C LEU A 145 -7.21 -12.84 6.36
N GLN A 146 -7.42 -13.64 7.41
CA GLN A 146 -8.52 -14.60 7.47
C GLN A 146 -9.89 -13.95 7.63
N ASN A 147 -10.00 -12.89 8.46
CA ASN A 147 -11.30 -12.32 8.83
C ASN A 147 -11.69 -11.10 8.00
N HIS A 148 -10.73 -10.36 7.44
CA HIS A 148 -10.99 -9.11 6.71
C HIS A 148 -10.64 -9.17 5.22
N TYR A 149 -9.77 -10.10 4.81
CA TYR A 149 -9.37 -10.29 3.40
C TYR A 149 -9.58 -11.73 2.90
N PRO A 150 -10.77 -12.32 3.12
CA PRO A 150 -11.02 -13.70 2.72
C PRO A 150 -10.88 -13.86 1.22
N GLU A 151 -10.31 -14.98 0.79
CA GLU A 151 -10.12 -15.35 -0.62
C GLU A 151 -9.39 -14.32 -1.50
N ARG A 152 -8.63 -13.39 -0.92
CA ARG A 152 -7.83 -12.42 -1.70
C ARG A 152 -6.51 -12.97 -2.23
N LEU A 153 -5.99 -14.06 -1.65
CA LEU A 153 -4.77 -14.72 -2.13
C LEU A 153 -5.10 -15.67 -3.29
N ALA A 154 -4.53 -15.37 -4.46
CA ALA A 154 -4.52 -16.28 -5.60
C ALA A 154 -3.40 -17.32 -5.49
N LEU A 155 -2.15 -16.85 -5.41
CA LEU A 155 -0.94 -17.67 -5.37
C LEU A 155 0.09 -17.00 -4.47
N ALA A 156 0.88 -17.81 -3.75
CA ALA A 156 2.04 -17.35 -2.99
C ALA A 156 3.28 -18.08 -3.47
N PHE A 157 4.23 -17.35 -4.04
CA PHE A 157 5.54 -17.84 -4.43
C PHE A 157 6.52 -17.57 -3.30
N LEU A 158 6.99 -18.63 -2.64
CA LEU A 158 8.06 -18.55 -1.66
C LEU A 158 9.39 -18.70 -2.40
N TYR A 159 10.08 -17.59 -2.59
CA TYR A 159 11.36 -17.52 -3.28
C TYR A 159 12.52 -17.69 -2.30
N ASN A 160 13.43 -18.61 -2.60
CA ASN A 160 14.57 -18.98 -1.78
C ASN A 160 14.27 -19.26 -0.29
N PRO A 161 13.17 -19.96 0.07
CA PRO A 161 12.84 -20.20 1.47
C PRO A 161 13.84 -21.18 2.12
N PRO A 162 14.04 -21.13 3.45
CA PRO A 162 14.79 -22.15 4.16
C PRO A 162 14.19 -23.54 3.90
N ARG A 163 15.02 -24.54 3.56
CA ARG A 163 14.55 -25.88 3.16
C ARG A 163 13.63 -26.58 4.17
N ILE A 164 13.72 -26.21 5.46
CA ILE A 164 12.81 -26.70 6.51
C ILE A 164 11.34 -26.33 6.23
N PHE A 165 11.08 -25.25 5.50
CA PHE A 165 9.72 -24.80 5.15
C PHE A 165 8.99 -25.83 4.27
N GLU A 166 9.69 -26.48 3.33
CA GLU A 166 9.08 -27.56 2.54
C GLU A 166 8.69 -28.77 3.39
N ALA A 167 9.57 -29.15 4.32
CA ALA A 167 9.30 -30.27 5.23
C ALA A 167 8.07 -29.97 6.09
N PHE A 168 7.97 -28.74 6.60
CA PHE A 168 6.78 -28.26 7.31
C PHE A 168 5.54 -28.25 6.42
N TRP A 169 5.64 -27.74 5.18
CA TRP A 169 4.50 -27.66 4.26
C TRP A 169 3.94 -29.05 3.92
N LYS A 170 4.79 -30.08 3.78
CA LYS A 170 4.37 -31.48 3.59
C LYS A 170 3.52 -32.02 4.74
N VAL A 171 3.66 -31.48 5.95
CA VAL A 171 2.83 -31.83 7.12
C VAL A 171 1.54 -31.02 7.12
N VAL A 172 1.63 -29.72 6.81
CA VAL A 172 0.49 -28.79 6.75
C VAL A 172 -0.59 -29.25 5.76
N LYS A 173 -0.22 -29.98 4.71
CA LYS A 173 -1.17 -30.51 3.69
C LYS A 173 -2.34 -31.31 4.26
N TYR A 174 -2.21 -31.92 5.45
CA TYR A 174 -3.27 -32.70 6.08
C TYR A 174 -4.27 -31.83 6.88
N PHE A 175 -3.94 -30.56 7.09
CA PHE A 175 -4.72 -29.61 7.89
C PHE A 175 -5.38 -28.51 7.04
N LEU A 176 -4.95 -28.35 5.78
CA LEU A 176 -5.50 -27.37 4.84
C LEU A 176 -6.38 -28.05 3.80
N ASP A 177 -7.38 -27.31 3.30
CA ASP A 177 -8.10 -27.76 2.12
C ASP A 177 -7.14 -27.84 0.91
N PRO A 178 -7.39 -28.76 -0.05
CA PRO A 178 -6.50 -28.95 -1.20
C PRO A 178 -6.29 -27.69 -2.04
N LYS A 179 -7.31 -26.83 -2.19
CA LYS A 179 -7.21 -25.61 -2.99
C LYS A 179 -6.25 -24.63 -2.33
N THR A 180 -6.36 -24.43 -1.02
CA THR A 180 -5.44 -23.56 -0.27
C THR A 180 -4.02 -24.10 -0.27
N PHE A 181 -3.85 -25.42 -0.14
CA PHE A 181 -2.52 -26.04 -0.21
C PHE A 181 -1.83 -25.78 -1.56
N GLU A 182 -2.58 -25.86 -2.65
CA GLU A 182 -2.07 -25.65 -4.02
C GLU A 182 -1.68 -24.19 -4.31
N LYS A 183 -2.17 -23.21 -3.54
CA LYS A 183 -1.84 -21.79 -3.72
C LYS A 183 -0.36 -21.49 -3.47
N VAL A 184 0.33 -22.29 -2.66
CA VAL A 184 1.74 -22.06 -2.29
C VAL A 184 2.69 -22.77 -3.23
N LYS A 185 3.64 -22.02 -3.79
CA LYS A 185 4.64 -22.48 -4.76
C LYS A 185 6.04 -22.19 -4.21
N PHE A 186 6.89 -23.22 -4.15
CA PHE A 186 8.29 -23.08 -3.74
C PHE A 186 9.16 -22.81 -4.96
N VAL A 187 10.01 -21.78 -4.88
CA VAL A 187 10.87 -21.34 -5.97
C VAL A 187 12.29 -21.22 -5.44
N TYR A 188 13.26 -21.88 -6.09
CA TYR A 188 14.66 -21.81 -5.72
C TYR A 188 15.51 -21.22 -6.84
N PRO A 189 16.46 -20.33 -6.52
CA PRO A 189 17.37 -19.77 -7.51
C PRO A 189 18.18 -20.86 -8.20
N ASN A 190 18.53 -20.63 -9.46
CA ASN A 190 19.38 -21.52 -10.27
C ASN A 190 18.82 -22.94 -10.50
N LYS A 191 17.51 -23.14 -10.33
CA LYS A 191 16.82 -24.40 -10.67
C LYS A 191 15.98 -24.21 -11.92
N LYS A 192 16.19 -25.11 -12.90
CA LYS A 192 15.45 -25.10 -14.17
C LYS A 192 13.93 -25.17 -13.95
N GLU A 193 13.48 -26.10 -13.10
CA GLU A 193 12.07 -26.27 -12.76
C GLU A 193 11.47 -25.00 -12.12
N SER A 194 12.22 -24.31 -11.26
CA SER A 194 11.78 -23.05 -10.66
C SER A 194 11.68 -21.92 -11.69
N ALA A 195 12.61 -21.85 -12.65
CA ALA A 195 12.56 -20.87 -13.74
C ALA A 195 11.36 -21.14 -14.68
N GLU A 196 11.09 -22.40 -15.01
CA GLU A 196 9.92 -22.81 -15.80
C GLU A 196 8.61 -22.49 -15.08
N LEU A 197 8.55 -22.79 -13.77
CA LEU A 197 7.41 -22.45 -12.92
C LEU A 197 7.15 -20.94 -12.91
N MET A 198 8.16 -20.12 -12.64
CA MET A 198 8.01 -18.66 -12.67
C MET A 198 7.57 -18.16 -14.05
N SER A 199 8.16 -18.69 -15.13
CA SER A 199 7.81 -18.33 -16.51
C SER A 199 6.36 -18.69 -16.88
N SER A 200 5.79 -19.72 -16.25
CA SER A 200 4.39 -20.13 -16.46
C SER A 200 3.37 -19.17 -15.84
N TYR A 201 3.76 -18.40 -14.83
CA TYR A 201 2.89 -17.44 -14.14
C TYR A 201 3.22 -15.98 -14.42
N PHE A 202 4.45 -15.68 -14.81
CA PHE A 202 4.92 -14.32 -15.05
C PHE A 202 5.48 -14.17 -16.46
N ASP A 203 5.36 -12.97 -17.00
CA ASP A 203 6.05 -12.60 -18.23
C ASP A 203 7.53 -12.35 -17.92
N VAL A 204 8.42 -13.13 -18.56
CA VAL A 204 9.86 -13.12 -18.31
C VAL A 204 10.48 -11.77 -18.65
N GLU A 205 9.93 -11.06 -19.63
CA GLU A 205 10.43 -9.72 -20.00
C GLU A 205 10.15 -8.67 -18.92
N ASN A 206 9.06 -8.85 -18.15
CA ASN A 206 8.62 -7.93 -17.10
C ASN A 206 9.03 -8.36 -15.69
N LEU A 207 9.37 -9.64 -15.50
CA LEU A 207 9.80 -10.17 -14.21
C LEU A 207 11.24 -9.70 -13.90
N PRO A 208 11.53 -9.25 -12.67
CA PRO A 208 12.88 -8.88 -12.26
C PRO A 208 13.88 -10.02 -12.42
N SER A 209 15.12 -9.67 -12.79
CA SER A 209 16.22 -10.63 -12.94
C SER A 209 16.53 -11.42 -11.66
N GLU A 210 16.32 -10.81 -10.49
CA GLU A 210 16.45 -11.47 -9.18
C GLU A 210 15.50 -12.67 -9.00
N PHE A 211 14.37 -12.68 -9.72
CA PHE A 211 13.39 -13.75 -9.75
C PHE A 211 13.46 -14.63 -11.00
N GLY A 212 14.55 -14.51 -11.78
CA GLY A 212 14.78 -15.30 -13.00
C GLY A 212 14.17 -14.70 -14.27
N GLY A 213 13.72 -13.44 -14.25
CA GLY A 213 13.29 -12.71 -15.43
C GLY A 213 14.41 -11.94 -16.13
N LYS A 214 14.04 -10.99 -16.99
CA LYS A 214 14.96 -10.13 -17.75
C LYS A 214 14.83 -8.64 -17.40
N ALA A 215 13.80 -8.26 -16.63
CA ALA A 215 13.65 -6.87 -16.23
C ALA A 215 14.76 -6.47 -15.25
N THR A 216 15.37 -5.31 -15.49
CA THR A 216 16.31 -4.71 -14.55
C THR A 216 15.50 -3.95 -13.51
N LEU A 217 15.21 -4.58 -12.38
CA LEU A 217 14.59 -3.90 -11.26
C LEU A 217 15.70 -3.46 -10.30
N LYS A 218 16.06 -2.17 -10.33
CA LYS A 218 16.74 -1.56 -9.18
C LYS A 218 15.63 -1.01 -8.30
N TYR A 219 15.57 -1.46 -7.05
CA TYR A 219 14.72 -0.80 -6.07
C TYR A 219 15.19 0.65 -5.92
N ASP A 220 14.37 1.58 -6.40
CA ASP A 220 14.57 3.01 -6.26
C ASP A 220 13.49 3.52 -5.29
N HIS A 221 13.93 3.96 -4.12
CA HIS A 221 13.05 4.48 -3.08
C HIS A 221 12.26 5.72 -3.57
N GLU A 222 12.83 6.53 -4.47
CA GLU A 222 12.12 7.66 -5.06
C GLU A 222 11.03 7.21 -6.03
N GLU A 223 11.27 6.14 -6.80
CA GLU A 223 10.27 5.55 -7.69
C GLU A 223 9.13 4.90 -6.88
N PHE A 224 9.47 4.17 -5.82
CA PHE A 224 8.50 3.60 -4.89
C PHE A 224 7.62 4.71 -4.27
N SER A 225 8.22 5.75 -3.71
CA SER A 225 7.51 6.88 -3.12
C SER A 225 6.62 7.61 -4.14
N ARG A 226 7.09 7.76 -5.38
CA ARG A 226 6.31 8.35 -6.48
C ARG A 226 5.10 7.49 -6.86
N MET A 227 5.27 6.18 -6.94
CA MET A 227 4.19 5.23 -7.21
C MET A 227 3.13 5.29 -6.11
N MET A 228 3.56 5.33 -4.85
CA MET A 228 2.67 5.46 -3.68
C MET A 228 1.81 6.73 -3.76
N LEU A 229 2.42 7.88 -4.08
CA LEU A 229 1.69 9.14 -4.24
C LEU A 229 0.69 9.10 -5.41
N GLN A 230 1.07 8.47 -6.54
CA GLN A 230 0.15 8.30 -7.67
C GLN A 230 -1.05 7.40 -7.30
N GLU A 231 -0.80 6.35 -6.52
CA GLU A 231 -1.84 5.46 -6.00
C GLU A 231 -2.78 6.18 -5.05
N GLU A 232 -2.27 7.08 -4.20
CA GLU A 232 -3.10 7.91 -3.34
C GLU A 232 -3.97 8.89 -4.13
N VAL A 233 -3.44 9.50 -5.19
CA VAL A 233 -4.22 10.36 -6.09
C VAL A 233 -5.35 9.55 -6.75
N LYS A 234 -5.06 8.34 -7.23
CA LYS A 234 -6.03 7.43 -7.83
C LYS A 234 -7.09 6.97 -6.82
N THR A 235 -6.66 6.65 -5.60
CA THR A 235 -7.55 6.24 -4.51
C THR A 235 -8.48 7.39 -4.15
N ALA A 236 -7.95 8.61 -4.02
CA ALA A 236 -8.76 9.77 -3.70
C ALA A 236 -9.77 10.12 -4.79
N SER A 237 -9.42 9.96 -6.07
CA SER A 237 -10.38 10.14 -7.16
C SER A 237 -11.45 9.06 -7.16
N TYR A 238 -11.10 7.81 -6.89
CA TYR A 238 -12.04 6.69 -6.81
C TYR A 238 -13.12 6.90 -5.72
N TRP A 239 -12.72 7.40 -4.55
CA TRP A 239 -13.65 7.67 -3.43
C TRP A 239 -14.42 9.00 -3.55
N GLY A 240 -14.34 9.69 -4.70
CA GLY A 240 -15.13 10.90 -4.95
C GLY A 240 -14.66 12.13 -4.17
N PHE A 241 -13.42 12.14 -3.67
CA PHE A 241 -12.84 13.37 -3.14
C PHE A 241 -12.50 14.29 -4.32
N GLU A 242 -13.38 15.24 -4.64
CA GLU A 242 -13.13 16.23 -5.70
C GLU A 242 -11.76 16.90 -5.48
N TYR A 243 -10.82 16.60 -6.36
CA TYR A 243 -9.64 17.43 -6.54
C TYR A 243 -10.04 18.56 -7.49
N LYS A 244 -10.35 19.74 -6.95
CA LYS A 244 -10.46 20.94 -7.78
C LYS A 244 -9.04 21.38 -8.14
N PRO A 245 -8.67 21.44 -9.43
CA PRO A 245 -7.47 22.14 -9.83
C PRO A 245 -7.67 23.60 -9.44
N CYS A 246 -6.82 24.14 -8.57
CA CYS A 246 -6.77 25.59 -8.40
C CYS A 246 -6.25 26.16 -9.73
N HIS A 247 -7.18 26.60 -10.58
CA HIS A 247 -6.84 27.47 -11.70
C HIS A 247 -6.17 28.72 -11.12
N LEU A 248 -4.90 28.92 -11.46
CA LEU A 248 -4.23 30.21 -11.32
C LEU A 248 -4.95 31.22 -12.22
N ASN A 249 -5.95 31.91 -11.67
CA ASN A 249 -6.39 33.18 -12.24
C ASN A 249 -5.63 34.31 -11.56
N ASN A 250 -4.68 34.87 -12.29
CA ASN A 250 -4.21 36.23 -12.09
C ASN A 250 -5.41 37.18 -12.18
N GLY A 251 -5.72 37.90 -11.12
CA GLY A 251 -6.65 39.03 -11.20
C GLY A 251 -7.37 39.31 -9.90
N TYR A 252 -7.04 40.45 -9.29
CA TYR A 252 -7.79 41.07 -8.21
C TYR A 252 -9.29 41.21 -8.55
N SER A 253 -10.17 40.77 -7.64
CA SER A 253 -11.50 41.36 -7.46
C SER A 253 -12.04 41.06 -6.05
N GLY A 254 -12.63 42.08 -5.42
CA GLY A 254 -12.96 42.16 -3.99
C GLY A 254 -14.07 41.22 -3.45
N PRO A 255 -14.54 41.45 -2.21
CA PRO A 255 -15.26 40.45 -1.44
C PRO A 255 -16.65 40.15 -2.03
N GLU A 256 -16.85 38.90 -2.40
CA GLU A 256 -18.14 38.35 -2.83
C GLU A 256 -19.05 38.15 -1.62
N LYS A 257 -20.28 38.71 -1.69
CA LYS A 257 -21.29 38.60 -0.62
C LYS A 257 -21.86 37.19 -0.59
N VAL A 258 -21.99 36.65 0.63
CA VAL A 258 -22.64 35.37 0.94
C VAL A 258 -24.12 35.39 0.48
N PRO A 259 -24.62 34.40 -0.26
CA PRO A 259 -26.05 34.28 -0.55
C PRO A 259 -26.82 33.74 0.67
N GLU A 260 -27.98 34.34 0.97
CA GLU A 260 -28.91 33.83 1.98
C GLU A 260 -29.51 32.46 1.60
N PRO A 261 -29.79 31.58 2.57
CA PRO A 261 -30.38 30.28 2.30
C PRO A 261 -31.86 30.39 1.90
N ILE A 262 -32.22 29.68 0.83
CA ILE A 262 -33.58 29.53 0.31
C ILE A 262 -34.40 28.68 1.28
N ALA A 263 -35.58 29.17 1.69
CA ALA A 263 -36.53 28.45 2.53
C ALA A 263 -37.15 27.25 1.77
N LEU A 264 -37.15 26.07 2.40
CA LEU A 264 -37.83 24.88 1.90
C LEU A 264 -39.35 25.03 2.02
N ALA A 265 -40.06 24.65 0.95
CA ALA A 265 -41.52 24.72 0.82
C ALA A 265 -42.27 23.92 1.91
N PRO A 266 -43.52 24.30 2.25
CA PRO A 266 -44.30 23.58 3.27
C PRO A 266 -44.82 22.24 2.74
N PRO A 267 -45.10 21.26 3.63
CA PRO A 267 -45.61 19.96 3.23
C PRO A 267 -47.03 20.06 2.64
N ALA A 268 -47.28 19.27 1.61
CA ALA A 268 -48.57 19.13 0.94
C ALA A 268 -49.62 18.49 1.87
N SER A 269 -50.88 18.85 1.59
CA SER A 269 -52.11 18.63 2.37
C SER A 269 -52.44 17.18 2.73
#